data_AF-A0A1Q1FJJ4-F1
#
_entry.id   AF-A0A1Q1FJJ4-F1
#
_cell.length_a   1.000
_cell.length_b   1.000
_cell.length_c   1.000
_cell.angle_alpha   90.00
_cell.angle_beta   90.00
_cell.angle_gamma   90.00
#
_symmetry.space_group_name_H-M   'P 1'
#
loop_
_entity.id
_entity.type
_entity.pdbx_description
1 polymer ?
#
loop_
_entity_poly.entity_id
_entity_poly.type
_entity_poly.pdbx_seq_one_letter_code
_entity_poly.pdbx_strand_id
1 'polypeptide(L)'
;MADDEFRVEVKASAIDRNSAVAELVASAGDRLSYDAEGDARADAAELTRRGESPVRIQSVAPQDDTDADAYLVGASATRATIPAAEPDDGWQFGVDASQYGALGETLLTAGDGTTRPLALYVRHDLDVDPDTSLAIDVDESPPAVTRPGTPGRWQPDCALSVAIAGRTVARYRCEIKTGGGSLERSQRELIEYAARETPVIYARVDVSGLPREYEVSFEQFGDTSRDTPTDANQRSLDDWADPE
;
A
#
# COMPACT_ATOMS: atom_id res chain seq x y z
N MET A 1 23.53 -6.39 30.21
CA MET A 1 22.69 -6.50 29.01
C MET A 1 21.41 -5.79 29.41
N ALA A 2 21.08 -4.67 28.76
CA ALA A 2 19.82 -3.99 29.06
C ALA A 2 18.70 -4.96 28.65
N ASP A 3 17.76 -5.24 29.55
CA ASP A 3 16.49 -5.83 29.15
C ASP A 3 15.85 -4.78 28.24
N ASP A 4 15.88 -5.00 26.93
CA ASP A 4 15.16 -4.15 25.99
C ASP A 4 13.67 -4.38 26.22
N GLU A 5 13.08 -3.43 26.94
CA GLU A 5 11.65 -3.27 27.17
C GLU A 5 10.89 -3.35 25.83
N PHE A 6 9.90 -4.25 25.75
CA PHE A 6 9.09 -4.45 24.56
C PHE A 6 7.96 -3.42 24.50
N ARG A 7 8.02 -2.54 23.49
CA ARG A 7 7.14 -1.37 23.35
C ARG A 7 5.98 -1.63 22.39
N VAL A 8 4.78 -1.29 22.83
CA VAL A 8 3.56 -1.47 22.05
C VAL A 8 2.80 -0.15 21.93
N GLU A 9 2.53 0.27 20.69
CA GLU A 9 1.67 1.43 20.43
C GLU A 9 0.22 0.95 20.18
N VAL A 10 -0.74 1.57 20.87
CA VAL A 10 -2.17 1.26 20.75
C VAL A 10 -2.76 2.08 19.60
N LYS A 11 -3.28 1.38 18.57
CA LYS A 11 -3.89 2.05 17.42
C LYS A 11 -5.38 2.35 17.65
N ALA A 12 -5.89 3.39 16.99
CA ALA A 12 -7.29 3.80 17.05
C ALA A 12 -8.27 2.65 16.77
N SER A 13 -7.91 1.74 15.86
CA SER A 13 -8.72 0.55 15.54
C SER A 13 -8.96 -0.39 16.73
N ALA A 14 -8.08 -0.40 17.73
CA ALA A 14 -8.27 -1.15 18.97
C ALA A 14 -9.17 -0.38 19.95
N ILE A 15 -8.95 0.94 20.09
CA ILE A 15 -9.70 1.84 20.98
C ILE A 15 -11.18 1.89 20.56
N ASP A 16 -11.45 2.07 19.26
CA ASP A 16 -12.81 2.25 18.74
C ASP A 16 -13.65 0.97 18.85
N ARG A 17 -13.01 -0.20 18.93
CA ARG A 17 -13.68 -1.51 18.85
C ARG A 17 -13.73 -2.28 20.17
N ASN A 18 -12.94 -1.87 21.17
CA ASN A 18 -12.82 -2.57 22.44
C ASN A 18 -12.74 -1.55 23.59
N SER A 19 -13.82 -1.46 24.39
CA SER A 19 -13.91 -0.49 25.49
C SER A 19 -12.87 -0.72 26.59
N ALA A 20 -12.43 -1.96 26.82
CA ALA A 20 -11.35 -2.25 27.76
C ALA A 20 -10.01 -1.67 27.30
N VAL A 21 -9.77 -1.58 25.99
CA VAL A 21 -8.62 -0.85 25.43
C VAL A 21 -8.78 0.66 25.62
N ALA A 22 -9.97 1.20 25.41
CA ALA A 22 -10.22 2.62 25.66
C ALA A 22 -9.99 3.00 27.15
N GLU A 23 -10.42 2.15 28.09
CA GLU A 23 -10.14 2.30 29.51
C GLU A 23 -8.63 2.22 29.82
N LEU A 24 -7.93 1.25 29.22
CA LEU A 24 -6.49 1.10 29.37
C LEU A 24 -5.77 2.37 28.92
N VAL A 25 -6.08 2.88 27.72
CA VAL A 25 -5.47 4.10 27.18
C VAL A 25 -5.78 5.32 28.05
N ALA A 26 -7.00 5.44 28.58
CA ALA A 26 -7.36 6.51 29.50
C ALA A 26 -6.54 6.48 30.81
N SER A 27 -6.08 5.30 31.24
CA SER A 27 -5.33 5.11 32.48
C SER A 27 -3.81 5.14 32.32
N ALA A 28 -3.28 4.60 31.22
CA ALA A 28 -1.86 4.32 31.02
C ALA A 28 -1.26 5.00 29.78
N GLY A 29 -2.09 5.61 28.93
CA GLY A 29 -1.67 6.18 27.64
C GLY A 29 -1.71 5.18 26.49
N ASP A 30 -1.32 5.65 25.30
CA ASP A 30 -1.33 4.90 24.04
C ASP A 30 -0.01 4.18 23.73
N ARG A 31 0.99 4.30 24.61
CA ARG A 31 2.27 3.59 24.53
C ARG A 31 2.46 2.75 25.77
N LEU A 32 2.51 1.45 25.58
CA LEU A 32 2.62 0.45 26.63
C LEU A 32 3.99 -0.19 26.57
N SER A 33 4.51 -0.49 27.76
CA SER A 33 5.80 -1.13 27.96
C SER A 33 5.62 -2.46 28.63
N TYR A 34 6.32 -3.47 28.12
CA TYR A 34 6.29 -4.83 28.63
C TYR A 34 7.70 -5.37 28.81
N ASP A 35 7.88 -6.32 29.74
CA ASP A 35 9.16 -6.98 29.93
C ASP A 35 9.52 -7.88 28.72
N ALA A 36 8.50 -8.44 28.06
CA ALA A 36 8.67 -9.22 26.84
C ALA A 36 7.42 -9.20 25.93
N GLU A 37 7.62 -9.58 24.66
CA GLU A 37 6.53 -9.77 23.68
C GLU A 37 5.46 -10.76 24.18
N GLY A 38 5.86 -11.76 24.97
CA GLY A 38 4.94 -12.73 25.57
C GLY A 38 3.92 -12.08 26.52
N ASP A 39 4.35 -11.07 27.28
CA ASP A 39 3.50 -10.36 28.23
C ASP A 39 2.52 -9.44 27.51
N ALA A 40 2.98 -8.75 26.46
CA ALA A 40 2.11 -7.98 25.57
C ALA A 40 0.99 -8.84 24.95
N ARG A 41 1.33 -10.06 24.51
CA ARG A 41 0.33 -11.01 23.97
C ARG A 41 -0.63 -11.51 25.03
N ALA A 42 -0.16 -11.77 26.25
CA ALA A 42 -1.01 -12.19 27.37
C ALA A 42 -2.02 -11.09 27.74
N ASP A 43 -1.57 -9.84 27.77
CA ASP A 43 -2.40 -8.68 28.06
C ASP A 43 -3.43 -8.42 26.95
N ALA A 44 -3.03 -8.50 25.68
CA ALA A 44 -3.96 -8.45 24.54
C ALA A 44 -5.06 -9.54 24.61
N ALA A 45 -4.71 -10.73 25.11
CA ALA A 45 -5.68 -11.81 25.31
C ALA A 45 -6.65 -11.52 26.46
N GLU A 46 -6.22 -10.81 27.51
CA GLU A 46 -7.09 -10.35 28.60
C GLU A 46 -8.01 -9.22 28.14
N LEU A 47 -7.49 -8.24 27.41
CA LEU A 47 -8.29 -7.16 26.80
C LEU A 47 -9.34 -7.71 25.85
N THR A 48 -9.02 -8.75 25.09
CA THR A 48 -9.97 -9.49 24.25
C THR A 48 -11.08 -10.15 25.07
N ARG A 49 -10.79 -10.68 26.27
CA ARG A 49 -11.80 -11.29 27.14
C ARG A 49 -12.72 -10.26 27.78
N ARG A 50 -12.20 -9.07 28.09
CA ARG A 50 -12.93 -8.01 28.79
C ARG A 50 -13.75 -7.13 27.87
N GLY A 51 -13.28 -6.87 26.66
CA GLY A 51 -13.94 -5.99 25.70
C GLY A 51 -14.85 -6.72 24.71
N GLU A 52 -15.51 -5.93 23.88
CA GLU A 52 -16.57 -6.36 22.95
C GLU A 52 -16.02 -7.00 21.66
N SER A 53 -14.82 -6.59 21.24
CA SER A 53 -14.15 -7.09 20.04
C SER A 53 -12.73 -7.57 20.37
N PRO A 54 -12.23 -8.61 19.69
CA PRO A 54 -10.88 -9.07 19.96
C PRO A 54 -9.85 -8.05 19.50
N VAL A 55 -8.69 -8.10 20.14
CA VAL A 55 -7.51 -7.30 19.81
C VAL A 55 -6.31 -8.24 19.72
N ARG A 56 -5.27 -7.82 18.99
CA ARG A 56 -4.04 -8.60 18.84
C ARG A 56 -2.81 -7.72 18.78
N ILE A 57 -1.69 -8.32 19.15
CA ILE A 57 -0.36 -7.78 18.89
C ILE A 57 0.00 -8.06 17.43
N GLN A 58 0.34 -7.01 16.70
CA GLN A 58 0.82 -7.05 15.32
C GLN A 58 2.22 -6.45 15.29
N SER A 59 3.20 -7.18 14.75
CA SER A 59 4.56 -6.64 14.58
C SER A 59 4.53 -5.36 13.73
N VAL A 60 5.39 -4.40 14.08
CA VAL A 60 5.59 -3.20 13.28
C VAL A 60 6.01 -3.59 11.87
N ALA A 61 5.48 -2.88 10.87
CA ALA A 61 5.83 -3.15 9.50
C ALA A 61 7.34 -2.84 9.31
N PRO A 62 8.10 -3.64 8.54
CA PRO A 62 9.55 -3.43 8.41
C PRO A 62 10.00 -2.04 7.90
N GLN A 63 9.07 -1.28 7.34
CA GLN A 63 9.22 0.08 6.82
C GLN A 63 8.90 1.19 7.83
N ASP A 64 8.20 0.85 8.90
CA ASP A 64 7.65 1.82 9.85
C ASP A 64 8.73 2.19 10.88
N ASP A 65 8.90 3.49 11.08
CA ASP A 65 9.94 4.10 11.90
C ASP A 65 9.46 4.48 13.31
N THR A 66 8.27 4.02 13.70
CA THR A 66 7.81 4.18 15.07
C THR A 66 8.79 3.53 16.06
N ASP A 67 8.99 4.20 17.21
CA ASP A 67 9.72 3.69 18.37
C ASP A 67 8.85 2.68 19.17
N ALA A 68 8.34 1.66 18.47
CA ALA A 68 7.60 0.54 19.04
C ALA A 68 8.00 -0.75 18.34
N ASP A 69 7.94 -1.85 19.08
CA ASP A 69 8.22 -3.19 18.56
C ASP A 69 6.97 -3.83 17.96
N ALA A 70 5.77 -3.41 18.42
CA ALA A 70 4.49 -3.87 17.88
C ALA A 70 3.35 -2.86 18.05
N TYR A 71 2.21 -3.18 17.43
CA TYR A 71 0.94 -2.50 17.57
C TYR A 71 -0.10 -3.37 18.27
N LEU A 72 -0.88 -2.75 19.16
CA LEU A 72 -2.16 -3.31 19.59
C LEU A 72 -3.25 -2.81 18.64
N VAL A 73 -3.82 -3.74 17.87
CA VAL A 73 -4.83 -3.44 16.84
C VAL A 73 -6.12 -4.21 17.09
N GLY A 74 -7.24 -3.65 16.64
CA GLY A 74 -8.52 -4.37 16.57
C GLY A 74 -8.41 -5.57 15.64
N ALA A 75 -8.75 -6.76 16.13
CA ALA A 75 -8.80 -7.98 15.35
C ALA A 75 -10.23 -8.27 14.88
N SER A 76 -10.37 -8.93 13.73
CA SER A 76 -11.66 -9.44 13.30
C SER A 76 -12.10 -10.59 14.21
N ALA A 77 -13.36 -10.54 14.68
CA ALA A 77 -13.96 -11.55 15.55
C ALA A 77 -14.05 -12.94 14.92
N THR A 78 -13.86 -13.06 13.61
CA THR A 78 -13.77 -14.32 12.89
C THR A 78 -12.46 -15.05 13.21
N ARG A 79 -12.36 -15.59 14.44
CA ARG A 79 -11.75 -16.89 14.58
C ARG A 79 -12.59 -17.83 13.72
N ALA A 80 -12.06 -18.21 12.56
CA ALA A 80 -12.61 -19.28 11.75
C ALA A 80 -12.70 -20.53 12.63
N THR A 81 -13.85 -20.70 13.28
CA THR A 81 -14.16 -21.87 14.06
C THR A 81 -15.01 -22.73 13.14
N ILE A 82 -14.58 -23.97 12.89
CA ILE A 82 -15.36 -24.92 12.11
C ILE A 82 -16.72 -25.09 12.82
N PRO A 83 -17.84 -24.62 12.24
CA PRO A 83 -19.14 -24.79 12.84
C PRO A 83 -19.44 -26.29 12.96
N ALA A 84 -20.12 -26.68 14.05
CA ALA A 84 -20.44 -28.08 14.31
C ALA A 84 -21.38 -28.71 13.25
N ALA A 85 -22.06 -27.87 12.46
CA ALA A 85 -22.89 -28.26 11.34
C ALA A 85 -22.50 -27.46 10.11
N GLU A 86 -22.61 -28.07 8.93
CA GLU A 86 -22.36 -27.38 7.67
C GLU A 86 -23.39 -26.24 7.48
N PRO A 87 -22.94 -25.00 7.24
CA PRO A 87 -23.86 -23.88 7.06
C PRO A 87 -24.58 -23.96 5.70
N ASP A 88 -25.89 -23.74 5.69
CA ASP A 88 -26.73 -23.80 4.49
C ASP A 88 -26.32 -22.77 3.42
N ASP A 89 -25.87 -21.59 3.85
CA ASP A 89 -25.47 -20.46 2.99
C ASP A 89 -23.93 -20.36 2.79
N GLY A 90 -23.20 -21.43 3.12
CA GLY A 90 -21.75 -21.49 3.02
C GLY A 90 -21.02 -20.77 4.16
N TRP A 91 -19.70 -20.77 4.06
CA TRP A 91 -18.81 -20.33 5.14
C TRP A 91 -18.50 -18.84 5.02
N GLN A 92 -18.71 -18.10 6.12
CA GLN A 92 -18.44 -16.67 6.17
C GLN A 92 -17.15 -16.36 6.93
N PHE A 93 -16.30 -15.54 6.32
CA PHE A 93 -15.05 -15.07 6.90
C PHE A 93 -15.04 -13.54 6.84
N GLY A 94 -14.72 -12.89 7.95
CA GLY A 94 -14.48 -11.45 7.95
C GLY A 94 -13.24 -11.12 7.13
N VAL A 95 -13.31 -10.06 6.34
CA VAL A 95 -12.20 -9.56 5.52
C VAL A 95 -11.38 -8.57 6.34
N ASP A 96 -10.05 -8.65 6.25
CA ASP A 96 -9.16 -7.67 6.88
C ASP A 96 -8.58 -6.66 5.89
N ALA A 97 -7.92 -5.62 6.42
CA ALA A 97 -7.36 -4.54 5.61
C ALA A 97 -6.27 -5.03 4.62
N SER A 98 -5.53 -6.09 4.96
CA SER A 98 -4.51 -6.65 4.07
C SER A 98 -5.13 -7.35 2.87
N GLN A 99 -6.27 -8.03 3.06
CA GLN A 99 -7.03 -8.64 1.98
C GLN A 99 -7.67 -7.58 1.06
N TYR A 100 -8.12 -6.45 1.62
CA TYR A 100 -8.55 -5.31 0.82
C TYR A 100 -7.41 -4.69 0.01
N GLY A 101 -6.22 -4.52 0.62
CA GLY A 101 -5.02 -4.03 -0.07
C GLY A 101 -4.66 -4.91 -1.26
N ALA A 102 -4.48 -6.21 -1.02
CA ALA A 102 -4.17 -7.19 -2.06
C ALA A 102 -5.21 -7.22 -3.20
N LEU A 103 -6.50 -7.03 -2.89
CA LEU A 103 -7.54 -6.94 -3.92
C LEU A 103 -7.34 -5.71 -4.83
N GLY A 104 -7.04 -4.54 -4.26
CA GLY A 104 -6.81 -3.32 -5.05
C GLY A 104 -5.55 -3.40 -5.89
N GLU A 105 -4.47 -3.93 -5.32
CA GLU A 105 -3.23 -4.23 -6.07
C GLU A 105 -3.54 -5.14 -7.25
N THR A 106 -4.21 -6.28 -6.99
CA THR A 106 -4.59 -7.25 -8.03
C THR A 106 -5.45 -6.61 -9.13
N LEU A 107 -6.40 -5.73 -8.80
CA LEU A 107 -7.21 -5.02 -9.81
C LEU A 107 -6.38 -4.13 -10.74
N LEU A 108 -5.22 -3.67 -10.28
CA LEU A 108 -4.30 -2.80 -11.02
C LEU A 108 -3.07 -3.50 -11.59
N THR A 109 -2.71 -4.70 -11.14
CA THR A 109 -1.51 -5.40 -11.61
C THR A 109 -1.81 -6.72 -12.30
N ALA A 110 -2.93 -7.39 -11.99
CA ALA A 110 -3.23 -8.69 -12.56
C ALA A 110 -3.73 -8.60 -14.01
N GLY A 111 -3.12 -9.41 -14.88
CA GLY A 111 -3.44 -9.52 -16.31
C GLY A 111 -2.19 -9.40 -17.18
N ASP A 112 -2.35 -9.57 -18.49
CA ASP A 112 -1.24 -9.65 -19.45
C ASP A 112 -0.64 -8.25 -19.77
N GLY A 113 -0.22 -7.50 -18.75
CA GLY A 113 0.44 -6.19 -18.91
C GLY A 113 -0.47 -5.04 -19.38
N THR A 114 -1.79 -5.27 -19.36
CA THR A 114 -2.82 -4.28 -19.76
C THR A 114 -3.90 -4.16 -18.69
N THR A 115 -3.51 -3.94 -17.43
CA THR A 115 -4.50 -3.47 -16.46
C THR A 115 -5.03 -2.13 -16.96
N ARG A 116 -6.27 -2.18 -17.43
CA ARG A 116 -6.92 -1.09 -18.17
C ARG A 116 -6.75 0.27 -17.47
N PRO A 117 -6.82 0.39 -16.13
CA PRO A 117 -6.62 1.66 -15.47
C PRO A 117 -5.20 2.24 -15.61
N LEU A 118 -4.14 1.45 -15.32
CA LEU A 118 -2.75 1.94 -15.42
C LEU A 118 -2.37 2.25 -16.88
N ALA A 119 -2.79 1.40 -17.83
CA ALA A 119 -2.55 1.64 -19.25
C ALA A 119 -3.24 2.92 -19.74
N LEU A 120 -4.48 3.17 -19.34
CA LEU A 120 -5.20 4.40 -19.68
C LEU A 120 -4.55 5.63 -19.04
N TYR A 121 -4.11 5.52 -17.78
CA TYR A 121 -3.40 6.59 -17.10
C TYR A 121 -2.08 6.94 -17.80
N VAL A 122 -1.24 5.94 -18.10
CA VAL A 122 0.05 6.14 -18.78
C VAL A 122 -0.16 6.76 -20.17
N ARG A 123 -1.18 6.34 -20.91
CA ARG A 123 -1.52 6.97 -22.20
C ARG A 123 -1.89 8.43 -22.05
N HIS A 124 -2.70 8.75 -21.05
CA HIS A 124 -3.10 10.12 -20.76
C HIS A 124 -1.90 11.00 -20.33
N ASP A 125 -1.06 10.49 -19.43
CA ASP A 125 0.14 11.21 -18.94
C ASP A 125 1.15 11.47 -20.08
N LEU A 126 1.39 10.48 -20.92
CA LEU A 126 2.31 10.58 -22.05
C LEU A 126 1.71 11.26 -23.29
N ASP A 127 0.42 11.61 -23.26
CA ASP A 127 -0.32 12.15 -24.41
C ASP A 127 -0.21 11.23 -25.66
N VAL A 128 -0.37 9.92 -25.44
CA VAL A 128 -0.21 8.88 -26.46
C VAL A 128 -1.55 8.52 -27.07
N ASP A 129 -1.59 8.54 -28.40
CA ASP A 129 -2.78 8.16 -29.16
C ASP A 129 -3.26 6.73 -28.80
N PRO A 130 -4.58 6.49 -28.66
CA PRO A 130 -5.13 5.18 -28.34
C PRO A 130 -4.67 4.03 -29.25
N ASP A 131 -4.44 4.32 -30.53
CA ASP A 131 -4.04 3.32 -31.53
C ASP A 131 -2.53 3.03 -31.50
N THR A 132 -1.75 3.84 -30.79
CA THR A 132 -0.31 3.59 -30.61
C THR A 132 -0.10 2.34 -29.76
N SER A 133 0.72 1.41 -30.25
CA SER A 133 1.10 0.20 -29.52
C SER A 133 1.96 0.55 -28.30
N LEU A 134 1.35 0.43 -27.12
CA LEU A 134 1.98 0.65 -25.81
C LEU A 134 2.19 -0.72 -25.13
N ALA A 135 3.41 -0.99 -24.71
CA ALA A 135 3.74 -2.13 -23.86
C ALA A 135 4.07 -1.62 -22.45
N ILE A 136 3.49 -2.25 -21.43
CA ILE A 136 3.78 -1.97 -20.02
C ILE A 136 4.25 -3.27 -19.39
N ASP A 137 5.46 -3.25 -18.88
CA ASP A 137 6.01 -4.30 -18.03
C ASP A 137 5.85 -3.89 -16.56
N VAL A 138 5.30 -4.78 -15.74
CA VAL A 138 4.99 -4.54 -14.34
C VAL A 138 5.93 -5.39 -13.47
N ASP A 139 6.76 -4.73 -12.68
CA ASP A 139 7.50 -5.35 -11.59
C ASP A 139 6.67 -5.24 -10.31
N GLU A 140 6.13 -6.35 -9.82
CA GLU A 140 5.30 -6.45 -8.61
C GLU A 140 6.12 -6.42 -7.30
N SER A 141 7.46 -6.40 -7.37
CA SER A 141 8.31 -6.37 -6.18
C SER A 141 9.55 -5.48 -6.39
N PRO A 142 9.35 -4.18 -6.67
CA PRO A 142 10.45 -3.26 -6.91
C PRO A 142 11.28 -3.02 -5.64
N PRO A 143 12.54 -2.59 -5.78
CA PRO A 143 13.40 -2.34 -4.64
C PRO A 143 12.89 -1.18 -3.78
N ALA A 144 13.09 -1.30 -2.46
CA ALA A 144 12.74 -0.26 -1.52
C ALA A 144 13.62 1.00 -1.69
N VAL A 145 13.00 2.16 -1.46
CA VAL A 145 13.62 3.48 -1.45
C VAL A 145 13.94 3.89 -0.02
N THR A 146 15.16 4.31 0.22
CA THR A 146 15.62 4.91 1.48
C THR A 146 16.12 6.31 1.23
N ARG A 147 15.93 7.22 2.19
CA ARG A 147 16.47 8.58 2.12
C ARG A 147 17.58 8.78 3.17
N PRO A 148 18.77 9.26 2.80
CA PRO A 148 19.82 9.56 3.76
C PRO A 148 19.34 10.54 4.84
N GLY A 149 19.52 10.18 6.11
CA GLY A 149 19.11 11.01 7.25
C GLY A 149 17.62 10.96 7.59
N THR A 150 16.82 10.13 6.90
CA THR A 150 15.43 9.84 7.23
C THR A 150 15.33 8.38 7.67
N PRO A 151 14.79 8.09 8.87
CA PRO A 151 14.48 6.72 9.28
C PRO A 151 13.49 6.03 8.33
N GLY A 152 13.53 4.70 8.27
CA GLY A 152 12.59 3.90 7.50
C GLY A 152 12.96 3.70 6.02
N ARG A 153 12.10 2.97 5.31
CA ARG A 153 12.20 2.71 3.87
C ARG A 153 10.81 2.63 3.26
N TRP A 154 10.61 3.09 2.04
CA TRP A 154 9.36 2.92 1.32
C TRP A 154 9.55 1.87 0.23
N GLN A 155 8.77 0.79 0.27
CA GLN A 155 8.73 -0.18 -0.82
C GLN A 155 7.52 0.11 -1.71
N PRO A 156 7.71 0.46 -2.99
CA PRO A 156 6.59 0.64 -3.90
C PRO A 156 5.86 -0.69 -4.11
N ASP A 157 4.54 -0.62 -4.33
CA ASP A 157 3.70 -1.81 -4.58
C ASP A 157 3.98 -2.40 -5.96
N CYS A 158 4.30 -1.56 -6.94
CA CYS A 158 4.86 -2.01 -8.21
C CYS A 158 5.70 -0.92 -8.90
N ALA A 159 6.43 -1.31 -9.95
CA ALA A 159 7.08 -0.38 -10.86
C ALA A 159 6.71 -0.72 -12.31
N LEU A 160 6.58 0.33 -13.13
CA LEU A 160 6.20 0.20 -14.53
C LEU A 160 7.38 0.57 -15.42
N SER A 161 7.66 -0.27 -16.41
CA SER A 161 8.50 0.09 -17.56
C SER A 161 7.63 0.18 -18.80
N VAL A 162 7.57 1.37 -19.39
CA VAL A 162 6.65 1.68 -20.49
C VAL A 162 7.44 1.79 -21.79
N ALA A 163 7.03 1.05 -22.81
CA ALA A 163 7.67 1.04 -24.12
C ALA A 163 6.69 1.32 -25.26
N ILE A 164 7.14 2.12 -26.23
CA ILE A 164 6.46 2.38 -27.50
C ILE A 164 7.38 1.94 -28.63
N ALA A 165 6.85 1.14 -29.56
CA ALA A 165 7.64 0.55 -30.65
C ALA A 165 8.95 -0.14 -30.18
N GLY A 166 8.90 -0.79 -29.01
CA GLY A 166 10.03 -1.51 -28.41
C GLY A 166 11.09 -0.63 -27.72
N ARG A 167 10.89 0.69 -27.64
CA ARG A 167 11.77 1.61 -26.91
C ARG A 167 11.12 2.03 -25.61
N THR A 168 11.83 1.91 -24.49
CA THR A 168 11.36 2.43 -23.20
C THR A 168 11.30 3.94 -23.25
N VAL A 169 10.12 4.50 -22.96
CA VAL A 169 9.85 5.96 -23.02
C VAL A 169 9.54 6.55 -21.64
N ALA A 170 9.15 5.72 -20.68
CA ALA A 170 8.85 6.16 -19.32
C ALA A 170 9.05 5.03 -18.32
N ARG A 171 9.27 5.43 -17.06
CA ARG A 171 9.28 4.55 -15.89
C ARG A 171 8.49 5.20 -14.77
N TYR A 172 7.74 4.39 -14.05
CA TYR A 172 6.97 4.83 -12.89
C TYR A 172 7.22 3.90 -11.71
N ARG A 173 7.11 4.43 -10.50
CA ARG A 173 6.84 3.64 -9.29
C ARG A 173 5.38 3.82 -8.92
N CYS A 174 4.79 2.85 -8.23
CA CYS A 174 3.39 2.89 -7.86
C CYS A 174 3.19 2.66 -6.37
N GLU A 175 2.19 3.34 -5.83
CA GLU A 175 1.60 3.07 -4.52
C GLU A 175 0.09 2.95 -4.71
N ILE A 176 -0.51 1.87 -4.23
CA ILE A 176 -1.90 1.48 -4.44
C ILE A 176 -2.59 1.38 -3.08
N LYS A 177 -3.66 2.15 -2.90
CA LYS A 177 -4.50 2.06 -1.70
C LYS A 177 -5.92 1.64 -2.05
N THR A 178 -6.43 0.65 -1.33
CA THR A 178 -7.85 0.28 -1.40
C THR A 178 -8.65 0.96 -0.31
N GLY A 179 -9.72 1.67 -0.67
CA GLY A 179 -10.59 2.38 0.28
C GLY A 179 -10.02 3.70 0.81
N GLY A 180 -10.47 4.11 2.00
CA GLY A 180 -10.22 5.44 2.58
C GLY A 180 -8.85 5.65 3.25
N GLY A 181 -7.87 4.79 3.01
CA GLY A 181 -6.54 4.92 3.60
C GLY A 181 -5.80 6.16 3.11
N SER A 182 -5.22 6.93 4.03
CA SER A 182 -4.36 8.08 3.71
C SER A 182 -2.88 7.69 3.75
N LEU A 183 -2.07 8.35 2.94
CA LEU A 183 -0.61 8.30 3.08
C LEU A 183 -0.20 8.86 4.45
N GLU A 184 0.64 8.11 5.15
CA GLU A 184 1.32 8.64 6.34
C GLU A 184 2.35 9.69 5.93
N ARG A 185 2.68 10.62 6.84
CA ARG A 185 3.56 11.75 6.53
C ARG A 185 4.97 11.30 6.14
N SER A 186 5.54 10.34 6.86
CA SER A 186 6.86 9.75 6.58
C SER A 186 6.86 9.03 5.22
N GLN A 187 5.80 8.28 4.91
CA GLN A 187 5.63 7.64 3.60
C GLN A 187 5.56 8.68 2.47
N ARG A 188 4.80 9.77 2.66
CA ARG A 188 4.72 10.85 1.67
C ARG A 188 6.08 11.51 1.41
N GLU A 189 6.88 11.75 2.45
CA GLU A 189 8.21 12.34 2.30
C GLU A 189 9.18 11.43 1.51
N LEU A 190 9.08 10.10 1.67
CA LEU A 190 9.87 9.14 0.89
C LEU A 190 9.39 9.04 -0.55
N ILE A 191 8.07 9.09 -0.79
CA ILE A 191 7.48 9.16 -2.14
C ILE A 191 7.93 10.43 -2.85
N GLU A 192 7.84 11.59 -2.21
CA GLU A 192 8.28 12.88 -2.77
C GLU A 192 9.80 12.91 -3.04
N TYR A 193 10.59 12.18 -2.23
CA TYR A 193 12.02 12.00 -2.49
C TYR A 193 12.27 11.12 -3.71
N ALA A 194 11.60 9.97 -3.81
CA ALA A 194 11.71 9.05 -4.94
C ALA A 194 11.25 9.68 -6.27
N ALA A 195 10.20 10.49 -6.20
CA ALA A 195 9.60 11.24 -7.30
C ALA A 195 10.57 12.21 -8.01
N ARG A 196 11.70 12.55 -7.38
CA ARG A 196 12.74 13.39 -8.00
C ARG A 196 13.52 12.67 -9.08
N GLU A 197 13.57 11.34 -9.04
CA GLU A 197 14.30 10.51 -9.99
C GLU A 197 13.37 9.70 -10.89
N THR A 198 12.22 9.26 -10.37
CA THR A 198 11.24 8.49 -11.13
C THR A 198 9.85 8.86 -10.62
N PRO A 199 8.93 9.32 -11.50
CA PRO A 199 7.60 9.72 -11.08
C PRO A 199 6.89 8.58 -10.36
N VAL A 200 6.11 8.94 -9.33
CA VAL A 200 5.32 8.00 -8.54
C VAL A 200 3.83 8.19 -8.86
N ILE A 201 3.17 7.12 -9.28
CA ILE A 201 1.73 7.04 -9.45
C ILE A 201 1.13 6.58 -8.12
N TYR A 202 0.33 7.42 -7.50
CA TYR A 202 -0.47 7.06 -6.35
C TYR A 202 -1.91 6.78 -6.80
N ALA A 203 -2.32 5.51 -6.72
CA ALA A 203 -3.63 5.05 -7.13
C ALA A 203 -4.52 4.77 -5.91
N ARG A 204 -5.75 5.30 -5.89
CA ARG A 204 -6.79 4.88 -4.94
C ARG A 204 -7.86 4.07 -5.66
N VAL A 205 -8.13 2.86 -5.15
CA VAL A 205 -9.14 1.94 -5.66
C VAL A 205 -10.34 1.91 -4.71
N ASP A 206 -11.52 2.29 -5.21
CA ASP A 206 -12.80 2.10 -4.53
C ASP A 206 -13.48 0.82 -5.05
N VAL A 207 -13.58 -0.18 -4.18
CA VAL A 207 -14.15 -1.49 -4.47
C VAL A 207 -15.59 -1.66 -3.99
N SER A 208 -16.22 -0.59 -3.50
CA SER A 208 -17.60 -0.63 -2.98
C SER A 208 -18.66 -1.03 -4.02
N GLY A 209 -18.36 -0.83 -5.32
CA GLY A 209 -19.22 -1.21 -6.45
C GLY A 209 -19.09 -2.66 -6.94
N LEU A 210 -18.19 -3.45 -6.35
CA LEU A 210 -17.99 -4.83 -6.79
C LEU A 210 -19.24 -5.70 -6.55
N PRO A 211 -19.48 -6.72 -7.41
CA PRO A 211 -18.64 -7.16 -8.53
C PRO A 211 -18.91 -6.42 -9.85
N ARG A 212 -19.74 -5.37 -9.86
CA ARG A 212 -20.17 -4.71 -11.10
C ARG A 212 -19.13 -3.74 -11.62
N GLU A 213 -18.56 -2.94 -10.74
CA GLU A 213 -17.61 -1.89 -11.09
C GLU A 213 -16.68 -1.58 -9.91
N TYR A 214 -15.58 -0.92 -10.20
CA TYR A 214 -14.69 -0.31 -9.22
C TYR A 214 -14.21 1.03 -9.80
N GLU A 215 -13.93 1.99 -8.92
CA GLU A 215 -13.40 3.30 -9.32
C GLU A 215 -11.91 3.38 -9.01
N VAL A 216 -11.15 4.05 -9.87
CA VAL A 216 -9.73 4.34 -9.63
C VAL A 216 -9.48 5.82 -9.83
N SER A 217 -8.81 6.44 -8.87
CA SER A 217 -8.27 7.79 -9.00
C SER A 217 -6.74 7.76 -8.93
N PHE A 218 -6.09 8.65 -9.66
CA PHE A 218 -4.63 8.75 -9.75
C PHE A 218 -4.16 10.14 -9.34
N GLU A 219 -3.09 10.19 -8.54
CA GLU A 219 -2.29 11.38 -8.23
C GLU A 219 -0.84 11.08 -8.64
N GLN A 220 -0.17 12.04 -9.29
CA GLN A 220 1.24 11.90 -9.65
C GLN A 220 2.12 12.71 -8.69
N PHE A 221 3.23 12.11 -8.29
CA PHE A 221 4.34 12.81 -7.65
C PHE A 221 5.52 12.87 -8.62
N GLY A 222 6.07 14.07 -8.79
CA GLY A 222 7.14 14.31 -9.75
C GLY A 222 6.61 14.48 -11.17
N ASP A 223 7.46 14.96 -12.07
CA ASP A 223 7.14 15.11 -13.47
C ASP A 223 7.63 13.88 -14.23
N THR A 224 6.80 13.39 -15.15
CA THR A 224 7.27 12.48 -16.18
C THR A 224 8.16 13.29 -17.10
N SER A 225 9.48 13.23 -16.87
CA SER A 225 10.42 13.69 -17.88
C SER A 225 10.14 12.88 -19.12
N ARG A 226 9.51 13.52 -20.12
CA ARG A 226 9.62 13.04 -21.50
C ARG A 226 11.11 13.08 -21.75
N ASP A 227 11.78 11.94 -21.64
CA ASP A 227 13.15 11.82 -22.12
C ASP A 227 13.07 12.13 -23.62
N THR A 228 13.19 13.42 -23.94
CA THR A 228 13.73 13.84 -25.23
C THR A 228 15.11 13.22 -25.21
N PRO A 229 15.40 12.25 -26.10
CA PRO A 229 16.61 11.45 -25.99
C PRO A 229 17.81 12.37 -25.81
N THR A 230 18.37 12.41 -24.61
CA THR A 230 19.59 13.18 -24.29
C THR A 230 20.81 12.32 -24.58
N ASP A 231 20.72 11.48 -25.60
CA ASP A 231 21.90 11.05 -26.34
C ASP A 231 22.14 12.09 -27.43
N ALA A 232 23.34 12.69 -27.40
CA ALA A 232 23.78 13.79 -28.24
C ALA A 232 23.86 13.45 -29.75
N ASN A 233 23.07 12.49 -30.24
CA ASN A 233 23.10 12.07 -31.63
C ASN A 233 21.79 11.38 -32.08
N GLN A 234 20.64 12.06 -32.00
CA GLN A 234 19.52 11.80 -32.92
C GLN A 234 18.40 12.87 -32.82
N ARG A 235 17.86 13.22 -33.99
CA ARG A 235 16.91 14.30 -34.28
C ARG A 235 15.58 14.19 -33.52
N SER A 236 14.90 15.33 -33.34
CA SER A 236 13.62 15.43 -32.62
C SER A 236 12.51 14.64 -33.31
N LEU A 237 11.47 14.31 -32.54
CA LEU A 237 10.26 13.63 -33.00
C LEU A 237 9.48 14.40 -34.08
N ASP A 238 9.80 15.68 -34.31
CA ASP A 238 9.20 16.51 -35.38
C ASP A 238 9.78 16.22 -36.77
N ASP A 239 10.89 15.48 -36.90
CA ASP A 239 11.54 15.16 -38.18
C ASP A 239 10.91 13.94 -38.90
N TRP A 240 9.85 13.33 -38.36
CA TRP A 240 9.22 12.11 -38.91
C TRP A 240 7.79 12.31 -39.43
N ALA A 241 7.37 13.55 -39.67
CA ALA A 241 6.27 13.80 -40.58
C ALA A 241 6.79 13.62 -42.02
N ASP A 242 6.50 12.47 -42.62
CA ASP A 242 6.87 12.17 -44.01
C ASP A 242 6.36 13.28 -44.96
N PRO A 243 7.19 13.73 -45.93
CA PRO A 243 6.71 14.49 -47.08
C PRO A 243 6.00 13.57 -48.07
N GLU A 244 5.00 14.14 -48.76
CA GLU A 244 4.07 13.58 -49.77
C GLU A 244 4.53 12.36 -50.59
#